data_AF-A0A951DS29-F1
#
_entry.id   AF-A0A951DS29-F1
#
_cell.length_a   1.000
_cell.length_b   1.000
_cell.length_c   1.000
_cell.angle_alpha   90.00
_cell.angle_beta   90.00
_cell.angle_gamma   90.00
#
_symmetry.space_group_name_H-M   'P 1'
#
loop_
_entity.id
_entity.type
_entity.pdbx_description
1 polymer ?
#
loop_
_entity_poly.entity_id
_entity_poly.type
_entity_poly.pdbx_seq_one_letter_code
_entity_poly.pdbx_strand_id
1 'polypeptide(L)'
;METGTTRERYAWRPFDLLIVDEVHHVAPKRRMRAMPWIASRRAIRRLAQDFEHRLFLSATPHNGYRESWTALLAMLDPLRFARGVEPDRQAIGQVMVRRMKDNVRNPDGSARFPQRVVKAIQVEYSESDRKAHRLLQTLTTPDVSG
;
A
#
# COMPACT_ATOMS: atom_id res chain seq x y z
N MET A 1 -6.70 23.87 -46.24
CA MET A 1 -5.90 22.73 -45.76
C MET A 1 -5.35 23.12 -44.40
N GLU A 2 -5.83 22.43 -43.36
CA GLU A 2 -5.39 22.41 -41.93
C GLU A 2 -5.25 23.78 -41.22
N THR A 3 -6.30 24.45 -40.70
CA THR A 3 -7.16 24.17 -39.52
C THR A 3 -6.50 23.52 -38.29
N GLY A 4 -6.41 24.30 -37.20
CA GLY A 4 -6.74 23.77 -35.86
C GLY A 4 -5.59 23.44 -34.91
N THR A 5 -4.98 24.48 -34.33
CA THR A 5 -4.63 24.61 -32.90
C THR A 5 -4.34 23.36 -32.04
N THR A 6 -3.12 23.31 -31.50
CA THR A 6 -2.63 22.51 -30.35
C THR A 6 -3.50 22.57 -29.07
N ARG A 7 -4.60 23.34 -29.06
CA ARG A 7 -5.52 23.52 -27.93
C ARG A 7 -6.46 22.34 -27.67
N GLU A 8 -6.64 21.41 -28.60
CA GLU A 8 -7.62 20.31 -28.41
C GLU A 8 -7.15 19.21 -27.42
N ARG A 9 -5.86 19.16 -27.06
CA ARG A 9 -5.36 18.15 -26.08
C ARG A 9 -5.62 18.53 -24.61
N TYR A 10 -6.05 19.76 -24.35
CA TYR A 10 -6.49 20.23 -23.04
C TYR A 10 -8.01 20.32 -23.01
N ALA A 11 -8.70 19.26 -23.44
CA ALA A 11 -10.09 19.03 -23.05
C ALA A 11 -10.14 19.19 -21.53
N TRP A 12 -10.93 20.15 -21.05
CA TRP A 12 -11.07 20.52 -19.65
C TRP A 12 -11.14 19.26 -18.79
N ARG A 13 -10.07 18.96 -18.06
CA ARG A 13 -10.13 17.94 -17.03
C ARG A 13 -10.72 18.65 -15.82
N PRO A 14 -11.92 18.29 -15.34
CA PRO A 14 -12.57 19.00 -14.25
C PRO A 14 -11.92 18.76 -12.87
N PHE A 15 -10.78 18.07 -12.81
CA PHE A 15 -10.16 17.63 -11.57
C PHE A 15 -8.63 17.78 -11.60
N ASP A 16 -8.09 18.50 -10.62
CA ASP A 16 -6.65 18.75 -10.46
C ASP A 16 -5.99 17.84 -9.40
N LEU A 17 -6.79 17.28 -8.48
CA LEU A 17 -6.35 16.48 -7.34
C LEU A 17 -6.97 15.08 -7.33
N LEU A 18 -6.13 14.05 -7.31
CA LEU A 18 -6.53 12.66 -7.09
C LEU A 18 -6.27 12.26 -5.64
N ILE A 19 -7.32 11.89 -4.92
CA ILE A 19 -7.22 11.30 -3.58
C ILE A 19 -7.53 9.81 -3.68
N VAL A 20 -6.63 8.96 -3.19
CA VAL A 20 -6.85 7.51 -3.12
C VAL A 20 -6.74 7.06 -1.68
N ASP A 21 -7.87 6.67 -1.10
CA ASP A 21 -7.90 6.01 0.20
C ASP A 21 -7.53 4.53 0.08
N GLU A 22 -6.90 4.01 1.13
CA GLU A 22 -6.28 2.70 1.18
C GLU A 22 -5.54 2.30 -0.10
N VAL A 23 -4.60 3.16 -0.51
CA VAL A 23 -3.85 3.05 -1.77
C VAL A 23 -3.12 1.70 -1.93
N HIS A 24 -2.86 0.97 -0.85
CA HIS A 24 -2.28 -0.37 -0.91
C HIS A 24 -3.15 -1.37 -1.71
N HIS A 25 -4.46 -1.10 -1.89
CA HIS A 25 -5.32 -1.87 -2.79
C HIS A 25 -4.94 -1.71 -4.26
N VAL A 26 -4.31 -0.59 -4.64
CA VAL A 26 -3.88 -0.30 -6.02
C VAL A 26 -2.42 -0.61 -6.31
N ALA A 27 -1.63 -0.90 -5.29
CA ALA A 27 -0.26 -1.35 -5.42
C ALA A 27 -0.18 -2.69 -6.20
N PRO A 28 0.84 -2.88 -7.06
CA PRO A 28 1.01 -4.14 -7.78
C PRO A 28 1.41 -5.22 -6.78
N LYS A 29 0.56 -6.24 -6.63
CA LYS A 29 0.90 -7.46 -5.90
C LYS A 29 1.60 -8.43 -6.87
N ARG A 30 2.63 -9.15 -6.41
CA ARG A 30 3.27 -10.23 -7.19
C ARG A 30 2.19 -11.26 -7.55
N ARG A 31 2.06 -11.55 -8.86
CA ARG A 31 1.18 -12.56 -9.49
C ARG A 31 -0.16 -12.82 -8.78
N MET A 32 -1.23 -12.13 -9.22
CA MET A 32 -2.60 -12.65 -9.05
C MET A 32 -3.21 -12.84 -10.43
N ARG A 33 -3.72 -14.06 -10.69
CA ARG A 33 -4.51 -14.41 -11.88
C ARG A 33 -5.69 -13.44 -12.03
N ALA A 34 -6.13 -13.27 -13.28
CA ALA A 34 -7.16 -12.32 -13.71
C ALA A 34 -8.36 -12.26 -12.76
N MET A 35 -8.48 -11.16 -12.02
CA MET A 35 -9.59 -10.87 -11.10
C MET A 35 -10.14 -9.47 -11.39
N PRO A 36 -11.43 -9.19 -11.10
CA PRO A 36 -12.07 -7.89 -11.36
C PRO A 36 -11.31 -6.68 -10.80
N TRP A 37 -10.63 -6.87 -9.67
CA TRP A 37 -9.75 -5.89 -9.04
C TRP A 37 -8.64 -5.34 -9.95
N ILE A 38 -8.22 -6.08 -10.98
CA ILE A 38 -7.17 -5.62 -11.91
C ILE A 38 -7.64 -4.42 -12.74
N ALA A 39 -8.93 -4.37 -13.10
CA ALA A 39 -9.48 -3.27 -13.89
C ALA A 39 -9.44 -1.95 -13.09
N SER A 40 -9.93 -1.96 -11.85
CA SER A 40 -9.89 -0.78 -10.96
C SER A 40 -8.47 -0.33 -10.65
N ARG A 41 -7.54 -1.28 -10.44
CA ARG A 41 -6.10 -0.97 -10.27
C ARG A 41 -5.50 -0.28 -11.50
N ARG A 42 -5.83 -0.78 -12.70
CA ARG A 42 -5.33 -0.22 -13.97
C ARG A 42 -5.95 1.15 -14.25
N ALA A 43 -7.24 1.32 -13.92
CA ALA A 43 -7.93 2.60 -14.04
C ALA A 43 -7.28 3.67 -13.16
N ILE A 44 -7.10 3.40 -11.86
CA ILE A 44 -6.50 4.36 -10.93
C ILE A 44 -5.06 4.71 -11.33
N ARG A 45 -4.27 3.75 -11.84
CA ARG A 45 -2.92 4.03 -12.36
C ARG A 45 -2.91 4.93 -13.58
N ARG A 46 -3.87 4.75 -14.49
CA ARG A 46 -4.00 5.62 -15.68
C ARG A 46 -4.46 7.01 -15.25
N LEU A 47 -5.47 7.08 -14.40
CA LEU A 47 -5.96 8.34 -13.84
C LEU A 47 -4.83 9.08 -13.11
N ALA A 48 -4.00 8.41 -12.31
CA ALA A 48 -2.89 9.06 -11.61
C ALA A 48 -1.88 9.76 -12.54
N GLN A 49 -1.74 9.34 -13.81
CA GLN A 49 -0.87 10.00 -14.79
C GLN A 49 -1.45 11.31 -15.32
N ASP A 50 -2.76 11.47 -15.21
CA ASP A 50 -3.53 12.59 -15.74
C ASP A 50 -3.75 13.71 -14.73
N PHE A 51 -3.30 13.52 -13.48
CA PHE A 51 -3.45 14.46 -12.38
C PHE A 51 -2.10 15.03 -11.94
N GLU A 52 -2.03 16.35 -11.84
CA GLU A 52 -0.88 17.05 -11.31
C GLU A 52 -0.69 16.74 -9.82
N HIS A 53 -1.77 16.89 -9.03
CA HIS A 53 -1.74 16.65 -7.59
C HIS A 53 -2.28 15.26 -7.23
N ARG A 54 -1.56 14.56 -6.35
CA ARG A 54 -1.90 13.22 -5.87
C ARG A 54 -1.75 13.16 -4.36
N LEU A 55 -2.78 12.68 -3.67
CA LEU A 55 -2.77 12.42 -2.23
C LEU A 55 -3.16 10.97 -1.98
N PHE A 56 -2.21 10.18 -1.51
CA PHE A 56 -2.45 8.78 -1.18
C PHE A 56 -2.55 8.60 0.33
N LEU A 57 -3.63 7.98 0.77
CA LEU A 57 -3.89 7.68 2.17
C LEU A 57 -3.74 6.17 2.38
N SER A 58 -3.02 5.79 3.43
CA SER A 58 -3.06 4.43 3.96
C SER A 58 -2.47 4.38 5.36
N ALA A 59 -3.09 3.57 6.23
CA ALA A 59 -2.52 3.24 7.53
C ALA A 59 -1.27 2.35 7.39
N THR A 60 -1.23 1.53 6.34
CA THR A 60 -0.16 0.56 6.07
C THR A 60 0.14 0.57 4.57
N PRO A 61 1.06 1.43 4.08
CA PRO A 61 1.23 1.65 2.65
C PRO A 61 1.77 0.44 1.88
N HIS A 62 2.11 -0.66 2.56
CA HIS A 62 2.56 -1.89 1.90
C HIS A 62 2.13 -3.14 2.68
N ASN A 63 1.96 -4.23 1.94
CA ASN A 63 1.67 -5.56 2.48
C ASN A 63 2.98 -6.34 2.78
N GLY A 64 4.06 -5.63 3.11
CA GLY A 64 5.41 -6.20 3.33
C GLY A 64 6.25 -6.42 2.06
N TYR A 65 5.79 -6.00 0.88
CA TYR A 65 6.52 -6.14 -0.38
C TYR A 65 7.17 -4.83 -0.84
N ARG A 66 8.49 -4.86 -1.07
CA ARG A 66 9.28 -3.69 -1.51
C ARG A 66 8.86 -3.19 -2.89
N GLU A 67 8.54 -4.10 -3.81
CA GLU A 67 8.13 -3.75 -5.18
C GLU A 67 6.78 -3.05 -5.21
N SER A 68 5.87 -3.41 -4.29
CA SER A 68 4.58 -2.75 -4.13
C SER A 68 4.78 -1.32 -3.60
N TRP A 69 5.70 -1.14 -2.65
CA TRP A 69 6.02 0.16 -2.08
C TRP A 69 6.64 1.13 -3.10
N THR A 70 7.71 0.70 -3.77
CA THR A 70 8.39 1.52 -4.80
C THR A 70 7.47 1.86 -5.97
N ALA A 71 6.53 0.96 -6.31
CA ALA A 71 5.52 1.25 -7.32
C ALA A 71 4.47 2.27 -6.89
N LEU A 72 4.12 2.35 -5.60
CA LEU A 72 3.26 3.42 -5.09
C LEU A 72 3.98 4.76 -5.12
N LEU A 73 5.24 4.80 -4.70
CA LEU A 73 6.05 6.02 -4.75
C LEU A 73 6.22 6.54 -6.19
N ALA A 74 6.55 5.66 -7.13
CA ALA A 74 6.65 6.02 -8.56
C ALA A 74 5.31 6.47 -9.17
N MET A 75 4.18 6.01 -8.62
CA MET A 75 2.85 6.47 -9.03
C MET A 75 2.49 7.82 -8.39
N LEU A 76 3.00 8.11 -7.19
CA LEU A 76 2.81 9.37 -6.48
C LEU A 76 3.63 10.49 -7.11
N ASP A 77 4.94 10.27 -7.27
CA ASP A 77 5.89 11.21 -7.86
C ASP A 77 6.86 10.45 -8.80
N PRO A 78 6.51 10.35 -10.09
CA PRO A 78 7.33 9.63 -11.08
C PRO A 78 8.64 10.34 -11.42
N LEU A 79 8.84 11.60 -11.03
CA LEU A 79 10.09 12.34 -11.26
C LEU A 79 11.13 12.01 -10.19
N ARG A 80 10.69 11.74 -8.95
CA ARG A 80 11.58 11.38 -7.83
C ARG A 80 11.79 9.89 -7.67
N PHE A 81 10.82 9.06 -8.04
CA PHE A 81 10.85 7.63 -7.72
C PHE A 81 10.66 6.74 -8.93
N ALA A 82 11.39 5.62 -8.95
CA ALA A 82 11.29 4.59 -9.96
C ALA A 82 10.91 3.24 -9.34
N ARG A 83 10.21 2.40 -10.11
CA ARG A 83 9.79 1.07 -9.65
C ARG A 83 11.01 0.17 -9.45
N GLY A 84 11.07 -0.54 -8.32
CA GLY A 84 12.16 -1.49 -8.02
C GLY A 84 13.49 -0.85 -7.64
N VAL A 85 13.59 0.48 -7.68
CA VAL A 85 14.75 1.22 -7.19
C VAL A 85 14.52 1.58 -5.73
N GLU A 86 15.53 1.39 -4.89
CA GLU A 86 15.42 1.80 -3.49
C GLU A 86 15.38 3.33 -3.39
N PRO A 87 14.31 3.90 -2.82
CA PRO A 87 14.17 5.34 -2.73
C PRO A 87 15.11 5.92 -1.67
N ASP A 88 15.68 7.09 -1.95
CA ASP A 88 16.42 7.83 -0.95
C ASP A 88 15.53 8.24 0.22
N ARG A 89 16.08 8.19 1.43
CA ARG A 89 15.33 8.46 2.67
C ARG A 89 14.92 9.93 2.79
N GLN A 90 15.74 10.87 2.31
CA GLN A 90 15.38 12.29 2.33
C GLN A 90 14.25 12.55 1.33
N ALA A 91 14.32 11.95 0.13
CA ALA A 91 13.25 12.03 -0.86
C ALA A 91 11.91 11.49 -0.30
N ILE A 92 11.91 10.36 0.41
CA ILE A 92 10.71 9.84 1.09
C ILE A 92 10.17 10.86 2.11
N GLY A 93 11.05 11.45 2.93
CA GLY A 93 10.66 12.43 3.95
C GLY A 93 10.02 13.70 3.40
N GLN A 94 10.26 14.03 2.13
CA GLN A 94 9.65 15.18 1.45
C GLN A 94 8.22 14.93 0.96
N VAL A 95 7.85 13.66 0.72
CA VAL A 95 6.55 13.29 0.12
C VAL A 95 5.63 12.55 1.09
N MET A 96 6.18 12.00 2.18
CA MET A 96 5.46 11.13 3.09
C MET A 96 5.34 11.77 4.47
N VAL A 97 4.09 11.95 4.92
CA VAL A 97 3.78 12.31 6.31
C VAL A 97 3.23 11.09 7.02
N ARG A 98 3.93 10.63 8.06
CA ARG A 98 3.48 9.54 8.93
C ARG A 98 3.61 9.93 10.38
N ARG A 99 2.50 9.86 11.12
CA ARG A 99 2.45 10.12 12.56
C ARG A 99 1.98 8.84 13.25
N MET A 100 2.74 8.37 14.23
CA MET A 100 2.31 7.30 15.13
C MET A 100 1.51 7.89 16.29
N LYS A 101 0.68 7.07 16.95
CA LYS A 101 -0.07 7.50 18.14
C LYS A 101 0.86 8.09 19.20
N ASP A 102 2.05 7.51 19.37
CA ASP A 102 3.06 7.97 20.32
C ASP A 102 3.66 9.36 19.97
N ASN A 103 3.53 9.79 18.71
CA ASN A 103 3.95 11.13 18.28
C ASN A 103 2.89 12.20 18.56
N VAL A 104 1.65 11.80 18.91
CA VAL A 104 0.56 12.73 19.18
C VAL A 104 0.45 12.94 20.69
N ARG A 105 0.78 14.15 21.12
CA ARG A 105 0.70 14.59 22.52
C ARG A 105 -0.42 15.60 22.70
N ASN A 106 -0.90 15.74 23.92
CA ASN A 106 -1.78 16.82 24.32
C ASN A 106 -1.00 18.16 24.33
N PRO A 107 -1.69 19.32 24.37
CA PRO A 107 -1.03 20.63 24.42
C PRO A 107 -0.06 20.79 25.60
N ASP A 108 -0.32 20.10 26.72
CA ASP A 108 0.52 20.06 27.92
C ASP A 108 1.72 19.10 27.81
N GLY A 109 1.89 18.42 26.67
CA GLY A 109 2.96 17.44 26.43
C GLY A 109 2.66 16.03 26.94
N SER A 110 1.53 15.78 27.62
CA SER A 110 1.14 14.44 28.06
C SER A 110 0.77 13.53 26.88
N ALA A 111 0.86 12.21 27.09
CA ALA A 111 0.50 11.25 26.05
C ALA A 111 -1.00 11.34 25.73
N ARG A 112 -1.35 11.56 24.46
CA ARG A 112 -2.76 11.62 24.04
C ARG A 112 -3.42 10.23 24.03
N PHE A 113 -2.63 9.19 23.79
CA PHE A 113 -3.11 7.82 23.66
C PHE A 113 -2.53 6.94 24.80
N PRO A 114 -3.30 5.96 25.29
CA PRO A 114 -2.83 5.03 26.31
C PRO A 114 -1.73 4.12 25.73
N GLN A 115 -0.79 3.75 26.61
CA GLN A 115 0.28 2.83 26.24
C GLN A 115 -0.28 1.44 25.93
N ARG A 116 0.16 0.85 24.82
CA ARG A 116 -0.21 -0.51 24.44
C ARG A 116 0.52 -1.52 25.32
N VAL A 117 -0.22 -2.30 26.11
CA VAL A 117 0.30 -3.45 26.86
C VAL A 117 -0.15 -4.72 26.16
N VAL A 118 0.81 -5.47 25.61
CA VAL A 118 0.53 -6.76 24.96
C VAL A 118 0.61 -7.86 26.01
N LYS A 119 -0.51 -8.53 26.26
CA LYS A 119 -0.56 -9.71 27.14
C LYS A 119 -0.78 -10.94 26.28
N ALA A 120 0.18 -11.85 26.27
CA ALA A 120 0.01 -13.15 25.65
C ALA A 120 -0.93 -13.99 26.53
N ILE A 121 -2.01 -14.49 25.95
CA ILE A 121 -2.90 -15.44 26.61
C ILE A 121 -2.42 -16.83 26.18
N GLN A 122 -1.91 -17.61 27.13
CA GLN A 122 -1.58 -19.01 26.88
C GLN A 122 -2.89 -19.79 26.82
N VAL A 123 -3.05 -20.60 25.78
CA VAL A 123 -4.20 -21.48 25.61
C VAL A 123 -3.67 -22.90 25.63
N GLU A 124 -4.21 -23.72 26.52
CA GLU A 124 -3.91 -25.14 26.53
C GLU A 124 -4.71 -25.84 25.43
N TYR A 125 -3.99 -26.47 24.50
CA TYR A 125 -4.62 -27.27 23.45
C TYR A 125 -5.15 -28.57 24.04
N SER A 126 -6.41 -28.89 23.74
CA SER A 126 -6.98 -30.20 24.03
C SER A 126 -6.25 -31.29 23.24
N GLU A 127 -6.38 -32.56 23.66
CA GLU A 127 -5.81 -33.67 22.90
C GLU A 127 -6.37 -33.77 21.48
N SER A 128 -7.65 -33.45 21.29
CA SER A 128 -8.29 -33.35 19.97
C SER A 128 -7.66 -32.27 19.10
N ASP A 129 -7.38 -31.09 19.65
CA ASP A 129 -6.73 -30.00 18.90
C ASP A 129 -5.30 -30.37 18.52
N ARG A 130 -4.56 -31.00 19.43
CA ARG A 130 -3.21 -31.50 19.15
C ARG A 130 -3.21 -32.58 18.08
N LYS A 131 -4.22 -33.45 18.05
CA LYS A 131 -4.39 -34.47 17.00
C LYS A 131 -4.72 -33.82 15.66
N ALA A 132 -5.65 -32.86 15.62
CA ALA A 132 -5.99 -32.12 14.41
C ALA A 132 -4.78 -31.35 13.87
N HIS A 133 -4.00 -30.70 14.75
CA HIS A 133 -2.80 -29.98 14.37
C HIS A 133 -1.73 -30.91 13.78
N ARG A 134 -1.50 -32.09 14.39
CA ARG A 134 -0.61 -33.12 13.84
C ARG A 134 -1.05 -33.59 12.45
N LEU A 135 -2.35 -33.87 12.28
CA LEU A 135 -2.90 -34.28 10.97
C LEU A 135 -2.69 -33.20 9.90
N LEU A 136 -2.93 -31.93 10.23
CA LEU A 136 -2.67 -30.82 9.33
C LEU A 136 -1.19 -30.72 8.97
N GLN A 137 -0.27 -30.89 9.93
CA GLN A 137 1.17 -30.88 9.66
C GLN A 137 1.56 -32.03 8.71
N THR A 138 1.07 -33.25 8.93
CA THR A 138 1.33 -34.38 8.04
C THR A 138 0.80 -34.15 6.62
N LEU A 139 -0.36 -33.51 6.47
CA LEU A 139 -0.97 -33.28 5.15
C LEU A 139 -0.39 -32.06 4.40
N THR A 140 0.20 -31.10 5.10
CA THR A 140 0.70 -29.84 4.51
C THR A 140 2.21 -29.74 4.40
N THR A 141 2.95 -30.64 5.03
CA THR A 141 4.40 -30.73 4.83
C THR A 141 4.64 -31.53 3.54
N PRO A 142 5.22 -30.95 2.48
CA PRO A 142 5.55 -31.70 1.28
C PRO A 142 6.55 -32.80 1.64
N ASP A 143 6.33 -34.00 1.10
CA ASP A 143 7.26 -35.12 1.25
C ASP A 143 8.60 -34.75 0.60
N VAL A 144 9.57 -34.35 1.42
CA VAL A 144 10.96 -34.13 1.02
C VAL A 144 11.72 -35.45 1.17
N SER A 145 11.20 -36.48 0.52
CA SER A 145 11.86 -37.78 0.34
C SER A 145 11.84 -38.10 -1.16
N GLY A 146 12.86 -37.63 -1.87
CA GLY A 146 13.05 -37.83 -3.31
C GLY A 146 14.25 -37.09 -3.83
#